data_AF-A0A4Q8QNG2-F1
#
_entry.id   AF-A0A4Q8QNG2-F1
#
_cell.length_a   1.000
_cell.length_b   1.000
_cell.length_c   1.000
_cell.angle_alpha   90.00
_cell.angle_beta   90.00
_cell.angle_gamma   90.00
#
_symmetry.space_group_name_H-M   'P 1'
#
loop_
_entity.id
_entity.type
_entity.pdbx_description
1 polymer ?
#
loop_
_entity_poly.entity_id
_entity_poly.type
_entity_poly.pdbx_seq_one_letter_code
_entity_poly.pdbx_strand_id
1 'polypeptide(L)'
;MAVAAMPLEELERWLQARVDRHPAATSIPMLDGYVAAIVAGPVSMSPLDWICPLLAIDADVFNHGGTPEFAAISTVALRHNEISQTLSTTPRQFAPMHRREVNGDIDPRPWCQGFYAAMRLRLSAWAPLLDASNVNHGQLLTILLHCRDDQGRPLLGPPRSGRETEDFLRNAHLDITAAVEALRQYWMPIRYARAR
;
A
#
# COMPACT_ATOMS: atom_id res chain seq x y z
N MET A 1 20.59 -18.89 -14.03
CA MET A 1 20.12 -17.63 -14.63
C MET A 1 19.20 -16.97 -13.62
N ALA A 2 19.50 -15.74 -13.19
CA ALA A 2 18.55 -14.98 -12.37
C ALA A 2 17.24 -14.87 -13.17
N VAL A 3 16.14 -15.37 -12.64
CA VAL A 3 14.84 -15.10 -13.27
C VAL A 3 14.59 -13.60 -13.14
N ALA A 4 14.35 -12.98 -14.28
CA ALA A 4 13.99 -11.57 -14.35
C ALA A 4 12.70 -11.33 -13.57
N ALA A 5 12.59 -10.17 -12.94
CA ALA A 5 11.34 -9.73 -12.34
C ALA A 5 10.19 -9.87 -13.35
N MET A 6 9.04 -10.32 -12.87
CA MET A 6 7.83 -10.46 -13.69
C MET A 6 7.31 -9.07 -14.10
N PRO A 7 6.97 -8.84 -15.39
CA PRO A 7 6.32 -7.61 -15.84
C PRO A 7 5.00 -7.34 -15.09
N LEU A 8 4.60 -6.08 -14.93
CA LEU A 8 3.42 -5.72 -14.13
C LEU A 8 2.12 -6.34 -14.67
N GLU A 9 1.96 -6.43 -15.99
CA GLU A 9 0.78 -7.03 -16.63
C GLU A 9 0.73 -8.56 -16.43
N GLU A 10 1.89 -9.20 -16.32
CA GLU A 10 1.99 -10.62 -15.97
C GLU A 10 1.72 -10.81 -14.47
N LEU A 11 2.25 -9.94 -13.62
CA LEU A 11 2.01 -9.96 -12.18
C LEU A 11 0.53 -9.73 -11.84
N GLU A 12 -0.16 -8.80 -12.51
CA GLU A 12 -1.61 -8.59 -12.34
C GLU A 12 -2.37 -9.89 -12.64
N ARG A 13 -2.08 -10.54 -13.78
CA ARG A 13 -2.70 -11.82 -14.13
C ARG A 13 -2.37 -12.93 -13.13
N TRP A 14 -1.14 -12.98 -12.66
CA TRP A 14 -0.68 -13.97 -11.68
C TRP A 14 -1.36 -13.80 -10.32
N LEU A 15 -1.55 -12.56 -9.84
CA LEU A 15 -2.31 -12.25 -8.63
C LEU A 15 -3.78 -12.67 -8.77
N GLN A 16 -4.40 -12.32 -9.91
CA GLN A 16 -5.80 -12.66 -10.19
C GLN A 16 -6.05 -14.16 -10.27
N ALA A 17 -5.12 -14.93 -10.84
CA ALA A 17 -5.21 -16.39 -10.91
C ALA A 17 -5.12 -17.08 -9.54
N ARG A 18 -4.75 -16.35 -8.47
CA ARG A 18 -4.48 -16.90 -7.14
C ARG A 18 -5.35 -16.27 -6.05
N VAL A 19 -6.45 -15.60 -6.42
CA VAL A 19 -7.38 -14.96 -5.46
C VAL A 19 -7.91 -15.96 -4.42
N ASP A 20 -8.14 -17.22 -4.79
CA ASP A 20 -8.58 -18.28 -3.87
C ASP A 20 -7.56 -18.61 -2.76
N ARG A 21 -6.29 -18.20 -2.92
CA ARG A 21 -5.26 -18.29 -1.88
C ARG A 21 -5.31 -17.13 -0.89
N HIS A 22 -6.23 -16.18 -1.08
CA HIS A 22 -6.43 -15.01 -0.25
C HIS A 22 -5.17 -14.13 -0.07
N PRO A 23 -4.46 -13.75 -1.15
CA PRO A 23 -3.37 -12.78 -1.04
C PRO A 23 -3.90 -11.42 -0.57
N ALA A 24 -3.11 -10.67 0.19
CA ALA A 24 -3.51 -9.34 0.62
C ALA A 24 -3.63 -8.33 -0.54
N ALA A 25 -2.96 -8.57 -1.67
CA ALA A 25 -3.18 -7.83 -2.91
C ALA A 25 -3.67 -8.75 -4.03
N THR A 26 -4.72 -8.32 -4.73
CA THR A 26 -5.24 -9.01 -5.92
C THR A 26 -5.04 -8.21 -7.20
N SER A 27 -4.53 -6.98 -7.12
CA SER A 27 -4.29 -6.09 -8.27
C SER A 27 -3.03 -5.27 -8.07
N ILE A 28 -2.46 -4.71 -9.15
CA ILE A 28 -1.26 -3.87 -9.06
C ILE A 28 -1.49 -2.63 -8.18
N PRO A 29 -2.63 -1.91 -8.26
CA PRO A 29 -2.89 -0.80 -7.33
C PRO A 29 -2.89 -1.22 -5.86
N MET A 30 -3.50 -2.36 -5.51
CA MET A 30 -3.45 -2.86 -4.13
C MET A 30 -2.02 -3.19 -3.69
N LEU A 31 -1.25 -3.84 -4.56
CA LEU A 31 0.15 -4.16 -4.29
C LEU A 31 0.97 -2.90 -4.07
N ASP A 32 0.79 -1.90 -4.93
CA ASP A 32 1.49 -0.62 -4.84
C ASP A 32 1.19 0.11 -3.53
N GLY A 33 -0.08 0.23 -3.16
CA GLY A 33 -0.48 0.86 -1.89
C GLY A 33 0.04 0.12 -0.67
N TYR A 34 0.03 -1.22 -0.72
CA TYR A 34 0.61 -2.05 0.33
C TYR A 34 2.11 -1.78 0.50
N VAL A 35 2.88 -1.78 -0.60
CA VAL A 35 4.32 -1.51 -0.57
C VAL A 35 4.60 -0.08 -0.10
N ALA A 36 3.80 0.91 -0.53
CA ALA A 36 3.92 2.28 -0.08
C ALA A 36 3.76 2.41 1.45
N ALA A 37 2.82 1.68 2.06
CA ALA A 37 2.66 1.65 3.51
C ALA A 37 3.85 1.01 4.24
N ILE A 38 4.46 -0.04 3.68
CA ILE A 38 5.68 -0.67 4.24
C ILE A 38 6.84 0.34 4.29
N VAL A 39 7.00 1.13 3.22
CA VAL A 39 8.07 2.14 3.12
C VAL A 39 7.76 3.36 4.00
N ALA A 40 6.56 3.93 3.90
CA ALA A 40 6.18 5.17 4.58
C ALA A 40 5.84 4.97 6.06
N GLY A 41 5.57 3.73 6.49
CA GLY A 41 5.06 3.42 7.81
C GLY A 41 6.08 3.43 8.96
N PRO A 42 5.61 3.14 10.19
CA PRO A 42 6.37 3.32 11.43
C PRO A 42 7.46 2.27 11.70
N VAL A 43 7.46 1.12 11.03
CA VAL A 43 8.27 -0.05 11.43
C VAL A 43 8.98 -0.68 10.25
N SER A 44 10.27 -1.02 10.44
CA SER A 44 11.01 -1.89 9.53
C SER A 44 10.68 -3.35 9.82
N MET A 45 10.16 -4.04 8.80
CA MET A 45 9.72 -5.43 8.88
C MET A 45 10.61 -6.30 8.00
N SER A 46 10.77 -7.57 8.40
CA SER A 46 11.43 -8.56 7.56
C SER A 46 10.67 -8.71 6.24
N PRO A 47 11.33 -8.82 5.07
CA PRO A 47 10.68 -9.11 3.81
C PRO A 47 9.72 -10.29 3.87
N LEU A 48 10.06 -11.35 4.61
CA LEU A 48 9.18 -12.51 4.81
C LEU A 48 7.85 -12.12 5.47
N ASP A 49 7.89 -11.23 6.47
CA ASP A 49 6.71 -10.87 7.26
C ASP A 49 5.66 -10.07 6.47
N TRP A 50 6.07 -9.40 5.39
CA TRP A 50 5.16 -8.55 4.62
C TRP A 50 4.97 -9.00 3.16
N ILE A 51 5.95 -9.65 2.52
CA ILE A 51 5.83 -10.18 1.15
C ILE A 51 5.01 -11.48 1.13
N CYS A 52 5.24 -12.39 2.08
CA CYS A 52 4.50 -13.65 2.14
C CYS A 52 2.98 -13.44 2.23
N PRO A 53 2.45 -12.61 3.16
CA PRO A 53 1.01 -12.31 3.18
C PRO A 53 0.55 -11.48 1.98
N LEU A 54 1.38 -10.57 1.45
CA LEU A 54 1.07 -9.79 0.25
C LEU A 54 0.74 -10.69 -0.95
N LEU A 55 1.57 -11.71 -1.17
CA LEU A 55 1.48 -12.59 -2.33
C LEU A 55 0.82 -13.95 -2.03
N ALA A 56 0.42 -14.23 -0.78
CA ALA A 56 0.00 -15.57 -0.33
C ALA A 56 0.97 -16.67 -0.78
N ILE A 57 2.24 -16.53 -0.37
CA ILE A 57 3.31 -17.50 -0.63
C ILE A 57 3.99 -17.91 0.68
N ASP A 58 4.56 -19.11 0.68
CA ASP A 58 5.35 -19.61 1.80
C ASP A 58 6.76 -19.02 1.80
N ALA A 59 7.38 -18.95 2.99
CA ALA A 59 8.71 -18.36 3.15
C ALA A 59 9.82 -19.15 2.44
N ASP A 60 9.62 -20.45 2.23
CA ASP A 60 10.59 -21.32 1.55
C ASP A 60 10.78 -20.92 0.07
N VAL A 61 9.78 -20.28 -0.56
CA VAL A 61 9.87 -19.75 -1.92
C VAL A 61 11.06 -18.82 -2.12
N PHE A 62 11.47 -18.07 -1.10
CA PHE A 62 12.67 -17.20 -1.17
C PHE A 62 13.95 -17.97 -1.46
N ASN A 63 13.99 -19.27 -1.19
CA ASN A 63 15.14 -20.15 -1.45
C ASN A 63 15.07 -20.83 -2.82
N HIS A 64 13.96 -20.69 -3.55
CA HIS A 64 13.69 -21.40 -4.80
C HIS A 64 13.55 -20.41 -5.97
N GLY A 65 14.70 -19.96 -6.48
CA GLY A 65 14.75 -19.19 -7.71
C GLY A 65 14.25 -19.99 -8.92
N GLY A 66 13.87 -19.30 -10.01
CA GLY A 66 13.35 -19.98 -11.20
C GLY A 66 11.83 -20.05 -11.30
N THR A 67 11.11 -19.72 -10.23
CA THR A 67 9.66 -19.89 -10.12
C THR A 67 8.90 -18.59 -10.43
N PRO A 68 7.63 -18.66 -10.88
CA PRO A 68 6.77 -17.49 -10.99
C PRO A 68 6.62 -16.73 -9.67
N GLU A 69 6.54 -17.44 -8.55
CA GLU A 69 6.51 -16.86 -7.21
C GLU A 69 7.77 -16.03 -6.92
N PHE A 70 8.96 -16.56 -7.22
CA PHE A 70 10.22 -15.82 -7.04
C PHE A 70 10.33 -14.61 -7.98
N ALA A 71 9.81 -14.71 -9.21
CA ALA A 71 9.71 -13.58 -10.11
C ALA A 71 8.78 -12.49 -9.55
N ALA A 72 7.65 -12.86 -8.93
CA ALA A 72 6.73 -11.95 -8.27
C ALA A 72 7.37 -11.28 -7.03
N ILE A 73 8.09 -12.04 -6.19
CA ILE A 73 8.90 -11.49 -5.08
C ILE A 73 9.88 -10.44 -5.62
N SER A 74 10.56 -10.75 -6.72
CA SER A 74 11.54 -9.86 -7.33
C SER A 74 10.91 -8.54 -7.79
N THR A 75 9.74 -8.58 -8.44
CA THR A 75 8.99 -7.38 -8.82
C THR A 75 8.57 -6.55 -7.62
N VAL A 76 8.08 -7.19 -6.56
CA VAL A 76 7.71 -6.52 -5.29
C VAL A 76 8.92 -5.83 -4.65
N ALA A 77 10.06 -6.51 -4.60
CA ALA A 77 11.30 -5.97 -4.04
C ALA A 77 11.83 -4.77 -4.85
N LEU A 78 11.75 -4.83 -6.19
CA LEU A 78 12.09 -3.70 -7.06
C LEU A 78 11.18 -2.51 -6.78
N ARG A 79 9.86 -2.72 -6.71
CA ARG A 79 8.92 -1.63 -6.42
C ARG A 79 9.14 -1.02 -5.04
N HIS A 80 9.43 -1.84 -4.03
CA HIS A 80 9.80 -1.37 -2.70
C HIS A 80 11.03 -0.45 -2.74
N ASN A 81 12.09 -0.87 -3.45
CA ASN A 81 13.31 -0.10 -3.57
C ASN A 81 13.09 1.22 -4.32
N GLU A 82 12.30 1.20 -5.39
CA GLU A 82 11.91 2.39 -6.14
C GLU A 82 11.18 3.40 -5.24
N ILE A 83 10.11 2.98 -4.55
CA ILE A 83 9.36 3.86 -3.64
C ILE A 83 10.27 4.39 -2.52
N SER A 84 11.10 3.53 -1.92
CA SER A 84 12.04 3.93 -0.87
C SER A 84 13.04 4.97 -1.36
N GLN A 85 13.56 4.81 -2.58
CA GLN A 85 14.48 5.77 -3.19
C GLN A 85 13.75 7.08 -3.46
N THR A 86 12.61 7.06 -4.15
CA THR A 86 11.83 8.26 -4.49
C THR A 86 11.45 9.05 -3.24
N LEU A 87 10.93 8.41 -2.20
CA LEU A 87 10.56 9.09 -0.96
C LEU A 87 11.77 9.65 -0.19
N SER A 88 12.98 9.15 -0.44
CA SER A 88 14.20 9.63 0.21
C SER A 88 14.90 10.74 -0.56
N THR A 89 14.81 10.75 -1.89
CA THR A 89 15.57 11.69 -2.75
C THR A 89 14.69 12.72 -3.43
N THR A 90 13.50 12.34 -3.90
CA THR A 90 12.60 13.18 -4.67
C THR A 90 11.13 12.91 -4.30
N PRO A 91 10.72 13.12 -3.04
CA PRO A 91 9.43 12.64 -2.53
C PRO A 91 8.21 13.18 -3.31
N ARG A 92 8.29 14.42 -3.82
CA ARG A 92 7.27 15.03 -4.70
C ARG A 92 7.05 14.30 -6.04
N GLN A 93 7.94 13.39 -6.43
CA GLN A 93 7.81 12.56 -7.64
C GLN A 93 7.14 11.21 -7.35
N PHE A 94 6.83 10.90 -6.09
CA PHE A 94 6.08 9.69 -5.77
C PHE A 94 4.70 9.72 -6.43
N ALA A 95 4.42 8.71 -7.26
CA ALA A 95 3.17 8.56 -7.97
C ALA A 95 2.53 7.20 -7.62
N PRO A 96 1.37 7.19 -6.95
CA PRO A 96 0.57 5.99 -6.75
C PRO A 96 0.16 5.34 -8.07
N MET A 97 0.25 4.01 -8.15
CA MET A 97 -0.22 3.25 -9.30
C MET A 97 -1.73 3.01 -9.19
N HIS A 98 -2.54 3.96 -9.67
CA HIS A 98 -3.99 3.80 -9.73
C HIS A 98 -4.46 3.10 -11.00
N ARG A 99 -5.61 2.43 -10.91
CA ARG A 99 -6.36 2.01 -12.09
C ARG A 99 -7.12 3.22 -12.66
N ARG A 100 -6.99 3.42 -13.96
CA ARG A 100 -7.81 4.38 -14.71
C ARG A 100 -9.07 3.68 -15.22
N GLU A 101 -10.22 4.29 -14.98
CA GLU A 101 -11.49 3.87 -15.56
C GLU A 101 -11.60 4.30 -17.03
N VAL A 102 -12.60 3.76 -17.74
CA VAL A 102 -12.81 4.01 -19.18
C VAL A 102 -13.07 5.50 -19.48
N ASN A 103 -13.70 6.20 -18.54
CA ASN A 103 -13.97 7.64 -18.63
C ASN A 103 -12.75 8.52 -18.28
N GLY A 104 -11.62 7.91 -17.90
CA GLY A 104 -10.40 8.60 -17.48
C GLY A 104 -10.31 8.89 -15.98
N ASP A 105 -11.37 8.61 -15.20
CA ASP A 105 -11.35 8.77 -13.75
C ASP A 105 -10.39 7.78 -13.08
N ILE A 106 -9.92 8.14 -11.89
CA ILE A 106 -9.08 7.29 -11.06
C ILE A 106 -9.95 6.62 -9.99
N ASP A 107 -9.80 5.30 -9.84
CA ASP A 107 -10.32 4.60 -8.66
C ASP A 107 -9.21 4.46 -7.59
N PRO A 108 -9.26 5.23 -6.48
CA PRO A 108 -8.27 5.13 -5.42
C PRO A 108 -8.48 3.92 -4.51
N ARG A 109 -9.67 3.33 -4.48
CA ARG A 109 -10.06 2.34 -3.46
C ARG A 109 -9.13 1.13 -3.42
N PRO A 110 -8.74 0.50 -4.54
CA PRO A 110 -7.82 -0.64 -4.49
C PRO A 110 -6.48 -0.26 -3.87
N TRP A 111 -5.92 0.90 -4.24
CA TRP A 111 -4.66 1.38 -3.69
C TRP A 111 -4.75 1.60 -2.18
N CYS A 112 -5.78 2.32 -1.73
CA CYS A 112 -5.99 2.58 -0.31
C CYS A 112 -6.23 1.30 0.49
N GLN A 113 -6.98 0.34 -0.06
CA GLN A 113 -7.21 -0.95 0.60
C GLN A 113 -5.91 -1.73 0.77
N GLY A 114 -5.02 -1.71 -0.22
CA GLY A 114 -3.68 -2.29 -0.13
C GLY A 114 -2.84 -1.65 0.98
N PHE A 115 -2.84 -0.31 1.03
CA PHE A 115 -2.16 0.45 2.08
C PHE A 115 -2.65 0.04 3.47
N TYR A 116 -3.97 -0.03 3.65
CA TYR A 116 -4.59 -0.45 4.91
C TYR A 116 -4.28 -1.91 5.27
N ALA A 117 -4.23 -2.82 4.30
CA ALA A 117 -3.84 -4.21 4.54
C ALA A 117 -2.41 -4.32 5.11
N ALA A 118 -1.46 -3.53 4.61
CA ALA A 118 -0.12 -3.45 5.18
C ALA A 118 -0.11 -2.84 6.59
N MET A 119 -0.92 -1.81 6.85
CA MET A 119 -1.05 -1.23 8.20
C MET A 119 -1.46 -2.29 9.22
N ARG A 120 -2.39 -3.19 8.85
CA ARG A 120 -2.92 -4.25 9.72
C ARG A 120 -1.86 -5.23 10.22
N LEU A 121 -0.74 -5.41 9.51
CA LEU A 121 0.37 -6.23 9.99
C LEU A 121 0.93 -5.76 11.34
N ARG A 122 0.92 -4.45 11.58
CA ARG A 122 1.45 -3.81 12.80
C ARG A 122 0.60 -2.63 13.22
N LEU A 123 -0.73 -2.81 13.27
CA LEU A 123 -1.67 -1.70 13.48
C LEU A 123 -1.39 -0.90 14.77
N SER A 124 -0.94 -1.57 15.83
CA SER A 124 -0.55 -0.92 17.09
C SER A 124 0.57 0.12 16.92
N ALA A 125 1.47 -0.06 15.96
CA ALA A 125 2.53 0.91 15.68
C ALA A 125 2.00 2.18 14.99
N TRP A 126 0.82 2.11 14.36
CA TRP A 126 0.14 3.26 13.75
C TRP A 126 -0.71 4.05 14.74
N ALA A 127 -0.87 3.56 15.99
CA ALA A 127 -1.74 4.15 17.00
C ALA A 127 -1.61 5.68 17.16
N PRO A 128 -0.40 6.30 17.15
CA PRO A 128 -0.28 7.75 17.25
C PRO A 128 -1.02 8.52 16.17
N LEU A 129 -1.06 8.02 14.93
CA LEU A 129 -1.77 8.69 13.82
C LEU A 129 -3.23 8.23 13.70
N LEU A 130 -3.63 7.16 14.40
CA LEU A 130 -5.03 6.75 14.51
C LEU A 130 -5.79 7.54 15.57
N ASP A 131 -5.09 8.21 16.48
CA ASP A 131 -5.66 9.13 17.46
C ASP A 131 -6.16 10.42 16.77
N ALA A 132 -7.46 10.65 16.81
CA ALA A 132 -8.11 11.83 16.21
C ALA A 132 -7.67 13.17 16.84
N SER A 133 -7.07 13.15 18.04
CA SER A 133 -6.51 14.34 18.68
C SER A 133 -5.12 14.72 18.15
N ASN A 134 -4.44 13.82 17.42
CA ASN A 134 -3.14 14.12 16.82
C ASN A 134 -3.32 15.03 15.60
N VAL A 135 -2.58 16.13 15.55
CA VAL A 135 -2.61 17.09 14.43
C VAL A 135 -2.27 16.45 13.08
N ASN A 136 -1.52 15.34 13.09
CA ASN A 136 -1.12 14.60 11.89
C ASN A 136 -2.12 13.50 11.50
N HIS A 137 -3.19 13.29 12.27
CA HIS A 137 -4.23 12.28 11.96
C HIS A 137 -4.80 12.45 10.55
N GLY A 138 -4.96 13.70 10.10
CA GLY A 138 -5.47 14.02 8.76
C GLY A 138 -4.71 13.36 7.61
N GLN A 139 -3.42 13.05 7.80
CA GLN A 139 -2.60 12.39 6.77
C GLN A 139 -3.05 10.94 6.51
N LEU A 140 -3.58 10.24 7.53
CA LEU A 140 -4.16 8.92 7.34
C LEU A 140 -5.57 8.98 6.77
N LEU A 141 -6.33 10.05 7.05
CA LEU A 141 -7.72 10.17 6.63
C LEU A 141 -7.87 10.12 5.10
N THR A 142 -6.94 10.74 4.35
CA THR A 142 -6.95 10.70 2.88
C THR A 142 -6.92 9.29 2.31
N ILE A 143 -6.30 8.34 3.03
CA ILE A 143 -6.23 6.93 2.66
C ILE A 143 -7.43 6.16 3.23
N LEU A 144 -7.68 6.28 4.54
CA LEU A 144 -8.71 5.51 5.25
C LEU A 144 -10.14 5.80 4.77
N LEU A 145 -10.38 6.99 4.21
CA LEU A 145 -11.65 7.40 3.62
C LEU A 145 -12.11 6.47 2.49
N HIS A 146 -11.17 5.86 1.76
CA HIS A 146 -11.46 4.95 0.65
C HIS A 146 -11.48 3.47 1.04
N CYS A 147 -11.10 3.16 2.28
CA CYS A 147 -10.95 1.80 2.77
C CYS A 147 -12.27 1.23 3.31
N ARG A 148 -12.38 -0.09 3.22
CA ARG A 148 -13.50 -0.86 3.79
C ARG A 148 -12.97 -1.92 4.75
N ASP A 149 -13.79 -2.25 5.75
CA ASP A 149 -13.54 -3.38 6.64
C ASP A 149 -13.83 -4.72 5.96
N ASP A 150 -13.58 -5.82 6.68
CA ASP A 150 -13.79 -7.18 6.18
C ASP A 150 -15.29 -7.49 5.88
N GLN A 151 -16.22 -6.64 6.34
CA GLN A 151 -17.66 -6.70 6.03
C GLN A 151 -18.07 -5.76 4.88
N GLY A 152 -17.10 -5.09 4.23
CA GLY A 152 -17.34 -4.15 3.14
C GLY A 152 -17.86 -2.78 3.59
N ARG A 153 -17.88 -2.48 4.89
CA ARG A 153 -18.34 -1.20 5.44
C ARG A 153 -17.20 -0.17 5.42
N PRO A 154 -17.47 1.12 5.14
CA PRO A 154 -16.43 2.15 5.18
C PRO A 154 -15.79 2.24 6.57
N LEU A 155 -14.46 2.35 6.64
CA LEU A 155 -13.73 2.38 7.92
C LEU A 155 -14.07 3.61 8.78
N LEU A 156 -14.34 4.75 8.14
CA LEU A 156 -14.65 6.01 8.82
C LEU A 156 -16.15 6.21 9.08
N GLY A 157 -16.95 5.15 8.92
CA GLY A 157 -18.41 5.22 8.95
C GLY A 157 -19.03 5.70 7.64
N PRO A 158 -20.37 5.70 7.54
CA PRO A 158 -21.05 6.08 6.32
C PRO A 158 -20.77 7.55 5.97
N PRO A 159 -20.46 7.87 4.71
CA PRO A 159 -20.28 9.25 4.29
C PRO A 159 -21.60 10.01 4.43
N ARG A 160 -21.49 11.33 4.63
CA ARG A 160 -22.67 12.22 4.56
C ARG A 160 -23.25 12.16 3.14
N SER A 161 -24.57 12.22 3.04
CA SER A 161 -25.24 12.29 1.75
C SER A 161 -25.09 13.67 1.13
N GLY A 162 -24.92 13.74 -0.20
CA GLY A 162 -24.93 14.98 -0.96
C GLY A 162 -23.75 15.12 -1.91
N ARG A 163 -23.97 15.93 -2.96
CA ARG A 163 -23.03 16.12 -4.06
C ARG A 163 -21.67 16.63 -3.62
N GLU A 164 -21.61 17.53 -2.64
CA GLU A 164 -20.33 18.04 -2.10
C GLU A 164 -19.48 16.93 -1.49
N THR A 165 -20.11 15.97 -0.79
CA THR A 165 -19.39 14.84 -0.21
C THR A 165 -18.92 13.88 -1.29
N GLU A 166 -19.74 13.64 -2.32
CA GLU A 166 -19.36 12.82 -3.48
C GLU A 166 -18.19 13.43 -4.26
N ASP A 167 -18.21 14.74 -4.50
CA ASP A 167 -17.15 15.47 -5.18
C ASP A 167 -15.85 15.50 -4.35
N PHE A 168 -15.97 15.68 -3.03
CA PHE A 168 -14.82 15.56 -2.13
C PHE A 168 -14.20 14.16 -2.19
N LEU A 169 -15.02 13.11 -2.06
CA LEU A 169 -14.56 11.72 -2.16
C LEU A 169 -13.91 11.43 -3.52
N ARG A 170 -14.46 11.96 -4.62
CA ARG A 170 -13.87 11.78 -5.95
C ARG A 170 -12.45 12.36 -6.02
N ASN A 171 -12.20 13.48 -5.36
CA ASN A 171 -10.95 14.23 -5.48
C ASN A 171 -9.95 13.99 -4.34
N ALA A 172 -10.35 13.37 -3.22
CA ALA A 172 -9.48 13.13 -2.07
C ALA A 172 -8.20 12.34 -2.41
N HIS A 173 -8.22 11.54 -3.48
CA HIS A 173 -7.05 10.82 -3.96
C HIS A 173 -5.90 11.71 -4.43
N LEU A 174 -6.18 12.96 -4.83
CA LEU A 174 -5.17 13.92 -5.27
C LEU A 174 -4.17 14.25 -4.16
N ASP A 175 -4.58 14.11 -2.90
CA ASP A 175 -3.74 14.38 -1.74
C ASP A 175 -2.92 13.15 -1.29
N ILE A 176 -3.10 11.97 -1.89
CA ILE A 176 -2.42 10.73 -1.47
C ILE A 176 -0.91 10.87 -1.56
N THR A 177 -0.38 11.48 -2.63
CA THR A 177 1.07 11.68 -2.78
C THR A 177 1.64 12.51 -1.63
N ALA A 178 1.00 13.64 -1.31
CA ALA A 178 1.42 14.52 -0.22
C ALA A 178 1.28 13.81 1.14
N ALA A 179 0.21 13.03 1.33
CA ALA A 179 -0.01 12.26 2.53
C ALA A 179 1.08 11.20 2.76
N VAL A 180 1.47 10.44 1.73
CA VAL A 180 2.53 9.42 1.84
C VAL A 180 3.88 10.06 2.19
N GLU A 181 4.20 11.20 1.57
CA GLU A 181 5.39 11.99 1.93
C GLU A 181 5.34 12.43 3.41
N ALA A 182 4.23 13.03 3.85
CA ALA A 182 4.06 13.49 5.23
C ALA A 182 4.15 12.33 6.24
N LEU A 183 3.56 11.18 5.94
CA LEU A 183 3.65 9.96 6.76
C LEU A 183 5.11 9.50 6.88
N ARG A 184 5.85 9.44 5.76
CA ARG A 184 7.26 9.07 5.78
C ARG A 184 8.06 10.05 6.65
N GLN A 185 7.88 11.36 6.47
CA GLN A 185 8.58 12.38 7.26
C GLN A 185 8.27 12.27 8.76
N TYR A 186 7.01 12.03 9.12
CA TYR A 186 6.60 11.84 10.51
C TYR A 186 7.29 10.63 11.16
N TRP A 187 7.36 9.49 10.45
CA TRP A 187 7.90 8.26 11.02
C TRP A 187 9.42 8.13 10.95
N MET A 188 10.09 8.79 10.01
CA MET A 188 11.55 8.70 9.82
C MET A 188 12.34 8.91 11.13
N PRO A 189 12.14 9.97 11.93
CA PRO A 189 12.90 10.14 13.17
C PRO A 189 12.65 9.03 14.20
N ILE A 190 11.43 8.52 14.27
CA ILE A 190 10.96 7.58 15.30
C ILE A 190 11.39 6.14 14.97
N ARG A 191 11.24 5.75 13.69
CA ARG A 191 11.48 4.40 13.18
C ARG A 191 12.95 4.00 13.29
N TYR A 192 13.88 4.93 13.04
CA TYR A 192 15.31 4.66 13.11
C TYR A 192 15.91 4.88 14.51
N ALA A 193 15.24 5.66 15.39
CA ALA A 193 15.65 5.78 16.79
C ALA A 193 15.43 4.47 17.58
N ARG A 194 14.41 3.68 17.21
CA ARG A 194 14.14 2.36 17.81
C ARG A 194 15.04 1.22 17.29
N ALA A 195 15.83 1.48 16.25
CA ALA A 195 16.74 0.51 15.63
C ALA A 195 18.20 0.68 16.09
N ARG A 196 18.46 1.62 17.01
CA ARG A 196 19.74 1.82 17.71
C ARG A 196 19.60 1.37 19.16
#